data_AF-A0A7W1R7U5-F1
#
_entry.id   AF-A0A7W1R7U5-F1
#
_cell.length_a   1.000
_cell.length_b   1.000
_cell.length_c   1.000
_cell.angle_alpha   90.00
_cell.angle_beta   90.00
_cell.angle_gamma   90.00
#
_symmetry.space_group_name_H-M   'P 1'
#
loop_
_entity.id
_entity.type
_entity.pdbx_description
1 polymer ?
#
loop_
_entity_poly.entity_id
_entity_poly.type
_entity_poly.pdbx_seq_one_letter_code
_entity_poly.pdbx_strand_id
1 'polypeptide(L)' 'MATPEMEAPELISSEEIYRGRIFDVTVDIVREGEQTYKREVVHHPGSAAIVAVFDDMTVALVRQYRHAVVRFLLE' A
#
# COMPACT_ATOMS: atom_id res chain seq x y z
N MET A 1 0.11 0.81 27.88
CA MET A 1 0.62 -0.49 27.42
C MET A 1 1.69 -0.20 26.40
N ALA A 2 2.93 -0.61 26.65
CA ALA A 2 3.99 -0.51 25.64
C ALA A 2 3.69 -1.54 24.55
N THR A 3 3.65 -1.11 23.30
CA THR A 3 3.62 -2.02 22.15
C THR A 3 4.88 -2.89 22.24
N PRO A 4 4.78 -4.23 22.24
CA PRO A 4 5.98 -5.05 22.20
C PRO A 4 6.77 -4.69 20.95
N GLU A 5 8.09 -4.54 21.07
CA GLU A 5 8.98 -4.42 19.91
C GLU A 5 8.84 -5.70 19.09
N MET A 6 8.05 -5.62 18.01
CA MET A 6 8.00 -6.65 17.00
C MET A 6 9.13 -6.36 16.02
N GLU A 7 10.12 -7.24 15.96
CA GLU A 7 11.10 -7.22 14.89
C GLU A 7 10.37 -7.35 13.54
N ALA A 8 10.81 -6.57 12.55
CA ALA A 8 10.28 -6.70 11.20
C ALA A 8 10.69 -8.06 10.60
N PRO A 9 9.85 -8.70 9.76
CA PRO A 9 10.24 -9.92 9.07
C PRO A 9 11.53 -9.75 8.27
N GLU A 10 12.40 -10.76 8.31
CA GLU A 10 13.63 -10.82 7.52
C GLU A 10 13.27 -11.17 6.06
N LEU A 11 13.72 -10.35 5.10
CA LEU A 11 13.59 -10.66 3.67
C LEU A 11 14.66 -11.67 3.27
N ILE A 12 14.26 -12.88 2.90
CA ILE A 12 15.17 -13.95 2.45
C ILE A 12 15.48 -13.80 0.96
N SER A 13 14.45 -13.56 0.14
CA SER A 13 14.59 -13.38 -1.31
C SER A 13 13.42 -12.59 -1.87
N SER A 14 13.63 -11.95 -3.03
CA SER A 14 12.58 -11.25 -3.76
C SER A 14 12.73 -11.55 -5.25
N GLU A 15 11.63 -11.95 -5.90
CA GLU A 15 11.57 -12.25 -7.33
C GLU A 15 10.56 -11.33 -7.99
N GLU A 16 10.99 -10.53 -8.98
CA GLU A 16 10.07 -9.74 -9.81
C GLU A 16 9.29 -10.68 -10.75
N ILE A 17 7.97 -10.74 -10.56
CA ILE A 17 7.08 -11.56 -11.39
C ILE A 17 6.33 -10.73 -12.43
N TYR A 18 6.30 -9.41 -12.28
CA TYR A 18 5.70 -8.49 -13.22
C TYR A 18 6.35 -7.10 -13.15
N ARG A 19 6.67 -6.55 -14.32
CA ARG A 19 7.13 -5.18 -14.49
C ARG A 19 6.12 -4.37 -15.28
N GLY A 20 5.50 -3.39 -14.62
CA GLY A 20 4.46 -2.56 -15.20
C GLY A 20 4.96 -1.20 -15.66
N ARG A 21 4.03 -0.36 -16.14
CA ARG A 21 4.32 1.05 -16.44
C ARG A 21 4.25 1.95 -15.21
N ILE A 22 3.48 1.55 -14.19
CA ILE A 22 3.18 2.37 -13.00
C ILE A 22 3.61 1.65 -11.71
N PHE A 23 3.43 0.33 -11.65
CA PHE A 23 3.81 -0.49 -10.51
C PHE A 23 4.44 -1.79 -10.97
N ASP A 24 5.27 -2.36 -10.10
CA ASP A 24 5.89 -3.67 -10.25
C ASP A 24 5.35 -4.64 -9.20
N VAL A 25 5.47 -5.94 -9.44
CA VAL A 25 5.05 -6.97 -8.49
C VAL A 25 6.19 -7.94 -8.23
N THR A 26 6.47 -8.19 -6.95
CA THR A 26 7.42 -9.21 -6.50
C THR A 26 6.72 -10.31 -5.71
N VAL A 27 7.31 -11.51 -5.73
CA VAL A 27 7.05 -12.55 -4.75
C VAL A 27 8.24 -12.59 -3.80
N ASP A 28 8.00 -12.15 -2.58
CA ASP A 28 9.01 -12.10 -1.51
C ASP A 28 8.90 -13.35 -0.64
N ILE A 29 10.03 -13.97 -0.32
CA ILE A 29 10.12 -14.97 0.75
C ILE A 29 10.60 -14.25 1.99
N VAL A 30 9.78 -14.28 3.05
CA VAL A 30 10.08 -13.63 4.33
C VAL A 30 10.10 -14.64 5.47
N ARG A 31 10.92 -14.37 6.49
CA ARG A 31 10.99 -15.13 7.74
C ARG A 31 10.53 -14.26 8.90
N GLU A 32 9.63 -14.80 9.71
CA GLU A 32 9.11 -14.18 10.93
C GLU A 32 9.16 -15.21 12.05
N GLY A 33 10.15 -15.09 12.94
CA GLY A 33 10.50 -16.14 13.90
C GLY A 33 10.90 -17.43 13.17
N GLU A 34 10.22 -18.54 13.50
CA GLU A 34 10.45 -19.84 12.87
C GLU A 34 9.66 -20.03 11.56
N GLN A 35 8.72 -19.14 11.24
CA GLN A 35 7.87 -19.28 10.07
C GLN A 35 8.52 -18.63 8.84
N THR A 36 8.59 -19.39 7.74
CA THR A 36 8.97 -18.87 6.41
C THR A 36 7.77 -18.96 5.48
N TYR A 37 7.47 -17.89 4.75
CA TYR A 37 6.30 -17.83 3.85
C TYR A 37 6.50 -16.84 2.71
N LYS A 38 5.62 -16.91 1.70
CA LYS A 38 5.62 -16.04 0.53
C LYS A 38 4.65 -14.86 0.69
N ARG A 39 5.02 -13.70 0.16
CA ARG A 39 4.17 -12.51 0.02
C ARG A 39 4.23 -11.99 -1.41
N GLU A 40 3.07 -11.74 -2.01
CA GLU A 40 2.98 -10.94 -3.23
C GLU A 40 2.95 -9.45 -2.84
N VAL A 41 3.89 -8.67 -3.38
CA VAL A 41 4.06 -7.26 -3.02
C VAL A 41 3.95 -6.40 -4.27
N VAL A 42 3.04 -5.42 -4.22
CA VAL A 42 2.91 -4.39 -5.25
C VAL A 42 3.77 -3.18 -4.87
N HIS A 43 4.74 -2.85 -5.71
CA HIS A 43 5.62 -1.71 -5.53
C HIS A 43 5.08 -0.50 -6.31
N HIS A 44 4.54 0.48 -5.59
CA HIS A 44 4.02 1.74 -6.15
C HIS A 44 4.96 2.91 -5.76
N PRO A 45 5.21 3.91 -6.63
CA PRO A 45 6.10 5.04 -6.37
C PRO A 45 5.63 6.02 -5.25
N GLY A 46 4.62 5.64 -4.45
CA GLY A 46 3.99 6.50 -3.44
C GLY A 46 2.90 7.44 -3.98
N SER A 47 2.18 8.08 -3.06
CA SER A 47 1.15 9.10 -3.33
C SER A 47 0.93 9.95 -2.08
N ALA A 48 0.15 11.02 -2.19
CA ALA A 48 -0.28 11.86 -1.08
C ALA A 48 -1.80 12.03 -1.09
N ALA A 49 -2.38 12.16 0.10
CA ALA A 49 -3.77 12.56 0.30
C ALA A 49 -3.80 13.84 1.14
N ILE A 50 -4.75 14.73 0.85
CA ILE A 50 -4.90 16.02 1.52
C ILE A 50 -6.29 16.08 2.14
N VAL A 51 -6.36 16.48 3.40
CA VAL A 51 -7.62 16.84 4.05
C VAL A 51 -7.68 18.37 4.11
N ALA A 52 -8.36 18.97 3.14
CA ALA A 52 -8.55 20.41 3.08
C ALA A 52 -9.80 20.81 3.88
N VAL A 53 -9.60 21.48 5.01
CA VAL A 53 -10.67 21.91 5.94
C VAL A 53 -10.94 23.39 5.76
N PHE A 54 -12.22 23.76 5.61
CA PHE A 54 -12.67 25.15 5.55
C PHE A 54 -13.02 25.69 6.94
N ASP A 55 -13.19 27.02 7.06
CA ASP A 55 -13.50 27.70 8.33
C ASP A 55 -14.82 27.23 8.98
N ASP A 56 -15.75 26.71 8.18
CA ASP A 56 -17.03 26.13 8.64
C ASP A 56 -16.93 24.64 9.02
N MET A 57 -15.71 24.11 9.11
CA MET A 57 -15.39 22.71 9.41
C MET A 57 -15.81 21.70 8.35
N THR A 58 -16.19 22.15 7.15
CA THR A 58 -16.41 21.23 6.02
C THR A 58 -15.08 20.85 5.36
N VAL A 59 -15.10 19.76 4.57
CA VAL A 59 -13.93 19.24 3.85
C VAL A 59 -14.17 19.24 2.35
N ALA A 60 -13.18 19.70 1.58
CA ALA A 60 -13.22 19.59 0.12
C ALA A 60 -13.00 18.14 -0.32
N LEU A 61 -13.87 17.63 -1.19
CA LEU A 61 -13.76 16.30 -1.78
C LEU A 61 -13.86 16.38 -3.31
N VAL A 62 -13.26 15.42 -3.99
CA VAL A 62 -13.30 15.30 -5.46
C VAL A 62 -14.12 14.09 -5.85
N ARG A 63 -15.10 14.30 -6.74
CA ARG A 63 -15.82 13.20 -7.40
C ARG A 63 -15.13 12.84 -8.71
N GLN A 64 -14.52 11.67 -8.77
CA GLN A 64 -13.76 11.22 -9.95
C GLN A 64 -14.04 9.76 -10.31
N TYR A 65 -14.00 9.44 -11.60
CA TYR A 65 -14.10 8.06 -12.06
C TYR A 65 -12.81 7.30 -11.77
N ARG A 66 -12.91 6.16 -11.08
CA ARG A 66 -11.81 5.23 -10.88
C ARG A 66 -12.08 3.96 -11.65
N HIS A 67 -11.33 3.75 -12.73
CA HIS A 67 -11.49 2.58 -13.60
C HIS A 67 -11.29 1.26 -12.86
N ALA A 68 -10.34 1.20 -11.91
CA ALA A 68 -10.03 0.01 -11.11
C ALA A 68 -11.25 -0.57 -10.34
N VAL A 69 -12.26 0.26 -10.05
CA VAL A 69 -13.50 -0.15 -9.37
C VAL A 69 -14.75 0.16 -10.20
N VAL A 70 -14.58 0.63 -11.44
CA VAL A 70 -15.64 0.91 -12.42
C VAL A 70 -16.75 1.83 -11.88
N ARG A 71 -16.39 2.84 -11.09
CA ARG A 71 -17.36 3.78 -10.49
C ARG A 71 -16.75 5.15 -10.23
N PHE A 72 -17.62 6.14 -10.04
CA PHE A 72 -17.22 7.43 -9.49
C PHE A 72 -17.09 7.32 -7.97
N LEU A 73 -15.91 7.65 -7.45
CA LEU A 73 -15.64 7.75 -6.02
C LEU A 73 -15.65 9.20 -5.58
N LEU A 74 -15.92 9.40 -4.29
CA LEU A 74 -15.70 10.65 -3.58
C LEU A 74 -14.46 10.44 -2.72
N GLU A 75 -13.41 11.21 -2.98
CA GLU A 75 -12.08 11.10 -2.35
C GLU A 75 -11.59 12.46 -1.87
#